data_AF-A0A078J040-F1
#
_entry.id   AF-A0A078J040-F1
#
_cell.length_a   1.000
_cell.length_b   1.000
_cell.length_c   1.000
_cell.angle_alpha   90.00
_cell.angle_beta   90.00
_cell.angle_gamma   90.00
#
_symmetry.space_group_name_H-M   'P 1'
#
loop_
_entity.id
_entity.type
_entity.pdbx_description
1 polymer ?
#
loop_
_entity_poly.entity_id
_entity_poly.type
_entity_poly.pdbx_seq_one_letter_code
_entity_poly.pdbx_strand_id
1 'polypeptide(L)'
;MKKPASISMDHVLLALRETSEEREIRIRSLFDFFDNSSLGFLDYAQIEKGLASLQIPPEYKYARDLFRVCDANRDGRVDYHEFRRYIDAKELELYRIFQAIDVAHNGCILPEELWEALVKAGIEIDDEELARFVEHVDKDNNGTITFEEWRDFLLLYPHEATIENIYHHWERVCLIDIGEQAVIPDGISKHVKRSRLLLAGGLAGAVSRTATAPLDRLKVVLQVQRAHAGVLPTIKKIWREDKLRGFFRGNGLNVMKVAPESAIKFCAYEMLKPMIGGEGGDIGTSARLLAGGMAGAVAQTAIYPMDLVKTRLQTCVSEGGKAPKLWKLTKDIWVREGPRAFYKGLFPSLIGIIPYAGIDLAAYETLKDLSRTYILQDTEPGPLIQLSCGMTSGALGASCVYPLQVVRTRMQADSSETTMRQEFMKTMRGEGLRGFYRGLLPNLLKVVPAASITYIVYEAMKKNMALD
;
A
#
# COMPACT_ATOMS: atom_id res chain seq x y z
N MET A 1 -14.45 -48.77 -14.70
CA MET A 1 -13.46 -47.78 -14.24
C MET A 1 -12.12 -48.50 -14.16
N LYS A 2 -11.18 -48.20 -15.07
CA LYS A 2 -9.82 -48.74 -14.97
C LYS A 2 -9.20 -48.16 -13.70
N LYS A 3 -8.61 -49.01 -12.84
CA LYS A 3 -7.74 -48.52 -11.75
C LYS A 3 -6.68 -47.60 -12.38
N PRO A 4 -6.38 -46.41 -11.82
CA PRO A 4 -5.26 -45.62 -12.28
C PRO A 4 -4.00 -46.51 -12.20
N ALA A 5 -3.20 -46.53 -13.26
CA ALA A 5 -1.94 -47.26 -13.28
C ALA A 5 -1.10 -46.80 -12.08
N SER A 6 -0.50 -47.74 -11.36
CA SER A 6 0.40 -47.38 -10.25
C SER A 6 1.63 -46.70 -10.82
N ILE A 7 1.69 -45.38 -10.71
CA ILE A 7 2.86 -44.58 -11.07
C ILE A 7 4.06 -45.06 -10.23
N SER A 8 5.11 -45.50 -10.91
CA SER A 8 6.39 -45.94 -10.34
C SER A 8 7.50 -44.93 -10.61
N MET A 9 8.61 -45.05 -9.90
CA MET A 9 9.80 -44.21 -10.10
C MET A 9 10.36 -44.34 -11.53
N ASP A 10 10.16 -45.47 -12.20
CA ASP A 10 10.59 -45.66 -13.60
C ASP A 10 9.92 -44.66 -14.56
N HIS A 11 8.68 -44.26 -14.27
CA HIS A 11 7.96 -43.26 -15.07
C HIS A 11 8.56 -41.86 -14.88
N VAL A 12 8.99 -41.55 -13.65
CA VAL A 12 9.66 -40.28 -13.30
C VAL A 12 11.01 -40.20 -14.00
N LEU A 13 11.81 -41.27 -13.92
CA LEU A 13 13.11 -41.37 -14.60
C LEU A 13 12.98 -41.22 -16.12
N LEU A 14 11.96 -41.85 -16.72
CA LEU A 14 11.70 -41.75 -18.15
C LEU A 14 11.28 -40.33 -18.58
N ALA A 15 10.47 -39.65 -17.75
CA ALA A 15 10.05 -38.28 -18.00
C ALA A 15 11.23 -37.28 -17.90
N LEU A 16 12.13 -37.49 -16.94
CA LEU A 16 13.33 -36.68 -16.76
C LEU A 16 14.50 -37.09 -17.67
N ARG A 17 14.36 -38.20 -18.40
CA ARG A 17 15.40 -38.80 -19.24
C ARG A 17 16.72 -39.04 -18.48
N GLU A 18 16.63 -39.36 -17.20
CA GLU A 18 17.77 -39.60 -16.32
C GLU A 18 17.85 -41.09 -15.93
N THR A 19 19.07 -41.59 -15.71
CA THR A 19 19.31 -42.91 -15.12
C THR A 19 19.19 -42.87 -13.60
N SER A 20 19.02 -44.03 -12.97
CA SER A 20 19.01 -44.15 -11.50
C SER A 20 20.29 -43.62 -10.86
N GLU A 21 21.43 -43.80 -11.53
CA GLU A 21 22.74 -43.31 -11.10
C GLU A 21 22.85 -41.79 -11.20
N GLU A 22 22.40 -41.19 -12.30
CA GLU A 22 22.37 -39.73 -12.48
C GLU A 22 21.44 -39.06 -11.46
N ARG A 23 20.28 -39.67 -11.20
CA ARG A 23 19.35 -39.22 -10.16
C ARG A 23 19.98 -39.24 -8.76
N GLU A 24 20.69 -40.32 -8.41
CA GLU A 24 21.39 -40.40 -7.13
C GLU A 24 22.43 -39.29 -6.97
N ILE A 25 23.18 -38.99 -8.05
CA ILE A 25 24.16 -37.90 -8.06
C ILE A 25 23.46 -36.55 -7.85
N ARG A 26 22.34 -36.30 -8.54
CA ARG A 26 21.56 -35.06 -8.42
C ARG A 26 21.04 -34.84 -7.00
N ILE A 27 20.45 -35.85 -6.38
CA ILE A 27 19.93 -35.77 -5.01
C ILE A 27 21.07 -35.50 -4.02
N ARG A 28 22.22 -36.14 -4.21
CA ARG A 28 23.39 -35.93 -3.37
C ARG A 28 23.99 -34.54 -3.52
N SER A 29 24.14 -34.05 -4.75
CA SER A 29 24.59 -32.68 -5.01
C SER A 29 23.63 -31.63 -4.40
N LEU A 30 22.31 -31.89 -4.44
CA LEU A 30 21.33 -31.03 -3.79
C LEU A 30 21.47 -31.05 -2.26
N PHE A 31 21.67 -32.23 -1.65
CA PHE A 31 21.93 -32.34 -0.22
C PHE A 31 23.20 -31.59 0.19
N ASP A 32 24.29 -31.79 -0.56
CA ASP A 32 25.58 -31.13 -0.31
C ASP A 32 25.49 -29.60 -0.45
N PHE A 33 24.63 -29.09 -1.32
CA PHE A 33 24.35 -27.66 -1.45
C PHE A 33 23.72 -27.07 -0.17
N PHE A 34 22.84 -27.81 0.49
CA PHE A 34 22.31 -27.42 1.80
C PHE A 34 23.34 -27.66 2.92
N ASP A 35 24.11 -28.74 2.85
CA ASP A 35 25.18 -29.07 3.82
C ASP A 35 26.49 -28.32 3.54
N ASN A 36 26.41 -26.99 3.50
CA ASN A 36 27.58 -26.11 3.28
C ASN A 36 28.70 -26.27 4.31
N SER A 37 28.43 -26.93 5.45
CA SER A 37 29.38 -27.17 6.53
C SER A 37 29.95 -28.60 6.52
N SER A 38 29.51 -29.45 5.58
CA SER A 38 29.90 -30.86 5.44
C SER A 38 29.76 -31.67 6.73
N LEU A 39 28.67 -31.44 7.46
CA LEU A 39 28.38 -32.09 8.74
C LEU A 39 27.75 -33.49 8.57
N GLY A 40 27.27 -33.80 7.36
CA GLY A 40 26.57 -35.06 7.04
C GLY A 40 25.09 -35.07 7.44
N PHE A 41 24.55 -33.94 7.89
CA PHE A 41 23.15 -33.72 8.24
C PHE A 41 22.79 -32.25 8.02
N LEU A 42 21.50 -31.94 7.85
CA LEU A 42 20.98 -30.59 7.72
C LEU A 42 20.27 -30.18 9.01
N ASP A 43 20.69 -29.05 9.59
CA ASP A 43 19.92 -28.36 10.61
C ASP A 43 18.98 -27.29 10.01
N TYR A 44 18.11 -26.72 10.84
CA TYR A 44 17.18 -25.66 10.41
C TYR A 44 17.92 -24.47 9.77
N ALA A 45 19.08 -24.06 10.31
CA ALA A 45 19.81 -22.90 9.82
C ALA A 45 20.42 -23.15 8.44
N GLN A 46 20.89 -24.37 8.18
CA GLN A 46 21.37 -24.80 6.87
C GLN A 46 20.25 -24.80 5.82
N ILE A 47 19.06 -25.33 6.17
CA ILE A 47 17.90 -25.29 5.27
C ILE A 47 17.47 -23.85 4.99
N GLU A 48 17.37 -23.00 6.01
CA GLU A 48 16.99 -21.60 5.88
C GLU A 48 17.97 -20.83 4.97
N LYS A 49 19.28 -21.03 5.16
CA LYS A 49 20.32 -20.39 4.35
C LYS A 49 20.34 -20.92 2.91
N GLY A 50 20.13 -22.21 2.70
CA GLY A 50 20.05 -22.80 1.37
C GLY A 50 18.86 -22.29 0.58
N LEU A 51 17.68 -22.18 1.21
CA LEU A 51 16.48 -21.60 0.58
C LEU A 51 16.69 -20.13 0.22
N ALA A 52 17.27 -19.34 1.11
CA ALA A 52 17.61 -17.94 0.82
C ALA A 52 18.58 -17.81 -0.37
N SER A 53 19.51 -18.75 -0.53
CA SER A 53 20.45 -18.78 -1.66
C SER A 53 19.79 -19.13 -3.00
N LEU A 54 18.67 -19.86 -2.95
CA LEU A 54 17.81 -20.16 -4.09
C LEU A 54 16.81 -19.02 -4.40
N GLN A 55 16.96 -17.85 -3.76
CA GLN A 55 16.03 -16.73 -3.86
C GLN A 55 14.60 -17.08 -3.41
N ILE A 56 14.43 -18.17 -2.64
CA ILE A 56 13.16 -18.54 -2.02
C ILE A 56 13.10 -17.84 -0.67
N PRO A 57 12.13 -16.93 -0.44
CA PRO A 57 12.03 -16.18 0.81
C PRO A 57 11.88 -17.14 1.99
N PRO A 58 12.78 -17.10 3.00
CA PRO A 58 12.76 -18.01 4.13
C PRO A 58 11.69 -17.68 5.18
N GLU A 59 10.68 -16.89 4.83
CA GLU A 59 9.68 -16.35 5.76
C GLU A 59 9.09 -17.41 6.69
N TYR A 60 8.72 -16.95 7.89
CA TYR A 60 8.52 -17.63 9.20
C TYR A 60 7.84 -19.02 9.26
N LYS A 61 7.39 -19.61 8.15
CA LYS A 61 6.81 -20.96 8.06
C LYS A 61 7.47 -21.90 7.04
N TYR A 62 8.04 -21.41 5.94
CA TYR A 62 8.43 -22.30 4.82
C TYR A 62 9.62 -23.23 5.15
N ALA A 63 10.73 -22.66 5.61
CA ALA A 63 11.92 -23.45 6.00
C ALA A 63 11.62 -24.38 7.18
N ARG A 64 10.76 -23.94 8.11
CA ARG A 64 10.36 -24.71 9.29
C ARG A 64 9.47 -25.89 8.93
N ASP A 65 8.52 -25.70 8.01
CA ASP A 65 7.64 -26.76 7.54
C ASP A 65 8.42 -27.79 6.73
N LEU A 66 9.36 -27.35 5.86
CA LEU A 66 10.25 -28.26 5.13
C LEU A 66 11.12 -29.08 6.08
N PHE A 67 11.80 -28.43 7.03
CA PHE A 67 12.59 -29.12 8.05
C PHE A 67 11.76 -30.18 8.79
N ARG A 68 10.52 -29.82 9.18
CA ARG A 68 9.62 -30.71 9.92
C ARG A 68 9.12 -31.91 9.12
N VAL A 69 8.91 -31.74 7.82
CA VAL A 69 8.46 -32.82 6.93
C VAL A 69 9.62 -33.76 6.61
N CYS A 70 10.84 -33.23 6.50
CA CYS A 70 12.04 -34.01 6.29
C CYS A 70 12.49 -34.79 7.55
N ASP A 71 12.51 -34.16 8.73
CA ASP A 71 12.91 -34.76 10.02
C ASP A 71 11.87 -35.79 10.49
N ALA A 72 12.06 -37.04 10.05
CA ALA A 72 11.11 -38.12 10.21
C ALA A 72 11.13 -38.68 11.64
N ASN A 73 12.34 -38.78 12.18
CA ASN A 73 12.63 -39.40 13.45
C ASN A 73 12.52 -38.39 14.61
N ARG A 74 12.41 -37.08 14.30
CA ARG A 74 12.30 -35.94 15.22
C ARG A 74 13.50 -35.76 16.13
N ASP A 75 14.70 -36.07 15.62
CA ASP A 75 15.95 -35.89 16.34
C ASP A 75 16.52 -34.46 16.22
N GLY A 76 15.85 -33.59 15.45
CA GLY A 76 16.27 -32.21 15.24
C GLY A 76 17.39 -32.06 14.21
N ARG A 77 17.59 -33.06 13.35
CA ARG A 77 18.49 -33.06 12.19
C ARG A 77 17.79 -33.77 11.03
N VAL A 78 18.21 -33.47 9.80
CA VAL A 78 17.76 -34.18 8.60
C VAL A 78 18.97 -34.86 7.98
N ASP A 79 19.02 -36.19 8.03
CA ASP A 79 20.09 -36.94 7.38
C ASP A 79 19.82 -37.15 5.87
N TYR A 80 20.82 -37.66 5.15
CA TYR A 80 20.69 -37.91 3.70
C TYR A 80 19.56 -38.89 3.37
N HIS A 81 19.32 -39.91 4.19
CA HIS A 81 18.27 -40.89 3.95
C HIS A 81 16.88 -40.29 4.12
N GLU A 82 16.69 -39.44 5.13
CA GLU A 82 15.46 -38.69 5.36
C GLU A 82 15.19 -37.69 4.23
N PHE A 83 16.21 -36.94 3.83
CA PHE A 83 16.12 -36.01 2.70
C PHE A 83 15.77 -36.74 1.40
N ARG A 84 16.48 -37.83 1.08
CA ARG A 84 16.20 -38.67 -0.10
C ARG A 84 14.76 -39.17 -0.09
N ARG A 85 14.26 -39.65 1.05
CA ARG A 85 12.90 -40.17 1.16
C ARG A 85 11.86 -39.08 0.91
N TYR A 86 12.11 -37.85 1.37
CA TYR A 86 11.27 -36.71 1.03
C TYR A 86 11.26 -36.45 -0.48
N ILE A 87 12.43 -36.40 -1.13
CA ILE A 87 12.55 -36.20 -2.58
C ILE A 87 11.85 -37.30 -3.37
N ASP A 88 12.02 -38.57 -2.98
CA ASP A 88 11.35 -39.71 -3.62
C ASP A 88 9.82 -39.58 -3.57
N ALA A 89 9.27 -39.19 -2.40
CA ALA A 89 7.85 -38.97 -2.24
C ALA A 89 7.36 -37.76 -3.06
N LYS A 90 8.14 -36.67 -3.06
CA LYS A 90 7.78 -35.42 -3.72
C LYS A 90 7.78 -35.55 -5.25
N GLU A 91 8.80 -36.17 -5.84
CA GLU A 91 8.84 -36.34 -7.30
C GLU A 91 7.69 -37.22 -7.81
N LEU A 92 7.31 -38.27 -7.07
CA LEU A 92 6.13 -39.09 -7.39
C LEU A 92 4.82 -38.31 -7.27
N GLU A 93 4.71 -37.43 -6.27
CA GLU A 93 3.56 -36.55 -6.08
C GLU A 93 3.46 -35.54 -7.24
N LEU A 94 4.56 -34.85 -7.57
CA LEU A 94 4.62 -33.87 -8.64
C LEU A 94 4.30 -34.49 -10.00
N TYR A 95 4.81 -35.69 -10.27
CA TYR A 95 4.55 -36.40 -11.53
C TYR A 95 3.06 -36.78 -11.68
N ARG A 96 2.38 -37.15 -10.58
CA ARG A 96 0.93 -37.44 -10.60
C ARG A 96 0.12 -36.22 -11.03
N ILE A 97 0.47 -35.05 -10.51
CA ILE A 97 -0.24 -33.81 -10.81
C ILE A 97 0.09 -33.35 -12.22
N PHE A 98 1.37 -33.45 -12.61
CA PHE A 98 1.81 -33.15 -13.97
C PHE A 98 0.99 -33.95 -15.00
N GLN A 99 0.85 -35.26 -14.81
CA GLN A 99 0.02 -36.11 -15.69
C GLN A 99 -1.48 -35.80 -15.63
N ALA A 100 -1.96 -35.22 -14.52
CA ALA A 100 -3.36 -34.79 -14.41
C ALA A 100 -3.62 -33.48 -15.17
N ILE A 101 -2.59 -32.65 -15.38
CA ILE A 101 -2.66 -31.40 -16.15
C ILE A 101 -2.38 -31.65 -17.64
N ASP A 102 -1.36 -32.47 -17.98
CA ASP A 102 -1.00 -32.85 -19.36
C ASP A 102 -2.05 -33.81 -19.94
N VAL A 103 -3.18 -33.24 -20.39
CA VAL A 103 -4.31 -33.96 -21.00
C VAL A 103 -3.94 -34.46 -22.39
N ALA A 104 -3.10 -33.71 -23.12
CA ALA A 104 -2.58 -34.09 -24.43
C ALA A 104 -1.63 -35.29 -24.36
N HIS A 105 -1.09 -35.60 -23.17
CA HIS A 105 -0.09 -36.64 -22.91
C HIS A 105 1.15 -36.49 -23.79
N ASN A 106 1.57 -35.25 -24.01
CA ASN A 106 2.72 -34.92 -24.86
C ASN A 106 4.02 -34.71 -24.04
N GLY A 107 3.94 -34.82 -22.71
CA GLY A 107 5.07 -34.65 -21.79
C GLY A 107 5.39 -33.20 -21.45
N CYS A 108 4.54 -32.25 -21.84
CA CYS A 108 4.65 -30.82 -21.56
C CYS A 108 3.28 -30.29 -21.12
N ILE A 109 3.24 -29.29 -20.25
CA ILE A 109 2.01 -28.58 -19.89
C ILE A 109 1.91 -27.33 -20.76
N LEU A 110 0.85 -27.25 -21.56
CA LEU A 110 0.52 -26.03 -22.31
C LEU A 110 -0.15 -24.99 -21.40
N PRO A 111 -0.02 -23.67 -21.70
CA PRO A 111 -0.71 -22.62 -20.97
C PRO A 111 -2.22 -22.87 -20.85
N GLU A 112 -2.86 -23.38 -21.91
CA GLU A 112 -4.29 -23.69 -21.94
C GLU A 112 -4.65 -24.85 -21.00
N GLU A 113 -3.79 -25.86 -20.89
CA GLU A 113 -4.00 -27.01 -19.99
C GLU A 113 -3.85 -26.59 -18.52
N LEU A 114 -2.85 -25.75 -18.24
CA LEU A 114 -2.65 -25.17 -16.92
C LEU A 114 -3.84 -24.29 -16.51
N TRP A 115 -4.33 -23.44 -17.43
CA TRP A 115 -5.53 -22.64 -17.22
C TRP A 115 -6.74 -23.50 -16.88
N GLU A 116 -7.00 -24.54 -17.68
CA GLU A 116 -8.12 -25.45 -17.43
C GLU A 116 -8.02 -26.14 -16.06
N ALA A 117 -6.81 -26.56 -15.67
CA ALA A 117 -6.58 -27.17 -14.36
C ALA A 117 -6.86 -26.20 -13.21
N LEU A 118 -6.43 -24.94 -13.34
CA LEU A 118 -6.69 -23.86 -12.37
C LEU A 118 -8.20 -23.57 -12.24
N VAL A 119 -8.90 -23.44 -13.38
CA VAL A 119 -10.35 -23.21 -13.38
C VAL A 119 -11.11 -24.39 -12.77
N LYS A 120 -10.70 -25.64 -13.05
CA LYS A 120 -11.28 -26.84 -12.42
C LYS A 120 -11.05 -26.88 -10.91
N ALA A 121 -9.96 -26.29 -10.43
CA ALA A 121 -9.68 -26.11 -9.00
C ALA A 121 -10.43 -24.92 -8.37
N GLY A 122 -11.24 -24.18 -9.14
CA GLY A 122 -11.99 -23.02 -8.65
C GLY A 122 -11.20 -21.70 -8.64
N ILE A 123 -10.05 -21.66 -9.33
CA ILE A 123 -9.20 -20.48 -9.43
C ILE A 123 -9.51 -19.74 -10.72
N GLU A 124 -9.93 -18.48 -10.60
CA GLU A 124 -10.03 -17.54 -11.70
C GLU A 124 -8.71 -16.78 -11.83
N ILE A 125 -8.01 -16.98 -12.95
CA ILE A 125 -6.79 -16.26 -13.33
C ILE A 125 -7.10 -15.43 -14.58
N ASP A 126 -6.26 -14.46 -14.96
CA ASP A 126 -6.37 -13.75 -16.24
C ASP A 126 -5.18 -14.08 -17.16
N ASP A 127 -5.24 -13.69 -18.44
CA ASP A 127 -4.22 -14.07 -19.43
C ASP A 127 -2.82 -13.53 -19.06
N GLU A 128 -2.74 -12.37 -18.41
CA GLU A 128 -1.47 -11.74 -18.01
C GLU A 128 -0.86 -12.41 -16.77
N GLU A 129 -1.70 -12.86 -15.84
CA GLU A 129 -1.30 -13.66 -14.68
C GLU A 129 -0.89 -15.07 -15.08
N LEU A 130 -1.62 -15.70 -16.02
CA LEU A 130 -1.24 -17.00 -16.58
C LEU A 130 0.10 -16.93 -17.31
N ALA A 131 0.32 -15.92 -18.16
CA ALA A 131 1.57 -15.74 -18.87
C ALA A 131 2.76 -15.59 -17.90
N ARG A 132 2.61 -14.80 -16.83
CA ARG A 132 3.63 -14.64 -15.79
C ARG A 132 3.88 -15.92 -14.99
N PHE A 133 2.86 -16.75 -14.80
CA PHE A 133 3.03 -18.05 -14.17
C PHE A 133 3.86 -18.96 -15.08
N VAL A 134 3.50 -19.07 -16.36
CA VAL A 134 4.25 -19.87 -17.32
C VAL A 134 5.70 -19.38 -17.42
N GLU A 135 5.93 -18.09 -17.65
CA GLU A 135 7.28 -17.48 -17.75
C GLU A 135 8.17 -17.72 -16.52
N HIS A 136 7.58 -17.85 -15.33
CA HIS A 136 8.36 -18.08 -14.12
C HIS A 136 8.85 -19.53 -13.98
N VAL A 137 8.01 -20.48 -14.41
CA VAL A 137 8.29 -21.91 -14.34
C VAL A 137 9.11 -22.36 -15.55
N ASP A 138 8.76 -21.91 -16.74
CA ASP A 138 9.45 -22.14 -18.01
C ASP A 138 10.83 -21.46 -17.99
N LYS A 139 11.89 -22.28 -17.85
CA LYS A 139 13.27 -21.79 -17.75
C LYS A 139 13.90 -21.57 -19.11
N ASP A 140 13.50 -22.34 -20.11
CA ASP A 140 14.04 -22.23 -21.47
C ASP A 140 13.26 -21.23 -22.35
N ASN A 141 12.14 -20.70 -21.84
CA ASN A 141 11.25 -19.72 -22.47
C ASN A 141 10.66 -20.21 -23.80
N ASN A 142 10.41 -21.52 -23.92
CA ASN A 142 9.81 -22.12 -25.11
C ASN A 142 8.27 -21.99 -25.15
N GLY A 143 7.65 -21.50 -24.08
CA GLY A 143 6.21 -21.29 -23.93
C GLY A 143 5.43 -22.48 -23.38
N THR A 144 6.12 -23.55 -22.96
CA THR A 144 5.53 -24.78 -22.42
C THR A 144 6.32 -25.25 -21.20
N ILE A 145 5.64 -25.89 -20.24
CA ILE A 145 6.29 -26.33 -19.00
C ILE A 145 6.59 -27.83 -19.09
N THR A 146 7.86 -28.20 -19.07
CA THR A 146 8.28 -29.60 -19.00
C THR A 146 8.17 -30.16 -17.59
N PHE A 147 8.19 -31.49 -17.44
CA PHE A 147 8.21 -32.09 -16.10
C PHE A 147 9.47 -31.72 -15.29
N GLU A 148 10.59 -31.48 -15.97
CA GLU A 148 11.83 -31.05 -15.34
C GLU A 148 11.67 -29.68 -14.67
N GLU A 149 11.13 -28.70 -15.39
CA GLU A 149 10.88 -27.35 -14.90
C GLU A 149 9.82 -27.33 -13.79
N TRP A 150 8.76 -28.09 -13.97
CA TRP A 150 7.71 -28.28 -12.97
C TRP A 150 8.27 -28.88 -11.67
N ARG A 151 9.14 -29.91 -11.80
CA ARG A 151 9.83 -30.53 -10.67
C ARG A 151 10.70 -29.50 -9.97
N ASP A 152 11.58 -28.82 -10.70
CA ASP A 152 12.56 -27.91 -10.12
C ASP A 152 11.92 -26.73 -9.40
N PHE A 153 10.78 -26.26 -9.92
CA PHE A 153 10.00 -25.22 -9.27
C PHE A 153 9.38 -25.67 -7.92
N LEU A 154 8.94 -26.94 -7.80
CA LEU A 154 8.13 -27.41 -6.66
C LEU A 154 8.83 -28.43 -5.75
N LEU A 155 10.06 -28.85 -6.06
CA LEU A 155 10.75 -29.95 -5.38
C LEU A 155 10.91 -29.72 -3.87
N LEU A 156 11.16 -28.47 -3.48
CA LEU A 156 11.37 -28.09 -2.09
C LEU A 156 10.09 -27.56 -1.42
N TYR A 157 8.93 -27.71 -2.07
CA TYR A 157 7.63 -27.28 -1.54
C TYR A 157 7.07 -28.26 -0.50
N PRO A 158 6.99 -27.87 0.80
CA PRO A 158 6.76 -28.83 1.87
C PRO A 158 5.30 -29.23 2.06
N HIS A 159 4.36 -28.57 1.39
CA HIS A 159 2.94 -28.89 1.49
C HIS A 159 2.54 -29.86 0.37
N GLU A 160 1.37 -30.48 0.52
CA GLU A 160 0.78 -31.31 -0.52
C GLU A 160 0.69 -30.51 -1.83
N ALA A 161 1.20 -31.09 -2.91
CA ALA A 161 1.14 -30.48 -4.21
C ALA A 161 -0.30 -30.66 -4.75
N THR A 162 -1.11 -29.62 -4.61
CA THR A 162 -2.40 -29.49 -5.28
C THR A 162 -2.32 -28.30 -6.21
N ILE A 163 -3.16 -28.27 -7.26
CA ILE A 163 -3.20 -27.13 -8.19
C ILE A 163 -3.38 -25.80 -7.44
N GLU A 164 -4.22 -25.81 -6.40
CA GLU A 164 -4.44 -24.67 -5.51
C GLU A 164 -3.18 -24.27 -4.74
N ASN A 165 -2.54 -25.21 -4.07
CA ASN A 165 -1.32 -24.95 -3.30
C ASN A 165 -0.17 -24.48 -4.19
N ILE A 166 -0.05 -25.03 -5.40
CA ILE A 166 0.95 -24.67 -6.39
C ILE A 166 0.74 -23.24 -6.88
N TYR A 167 -0.49 -22.86 -7.21
CA TYR A 167 -0.83 -21.49 -7.58
C TYR A 167 -0.50 -20.51 -6.46
N HIS A 168 -0.89 -20.82 -5.21
CA HIS A 168 -0.56 -19.97 -4.06
C HIS A 168 0.93 -19.97 -3.70
N HIS A 169 1.68 -21.01 -4.05
CA HIS A 169 3.13 -21.01 -3.92
C HIS A 169 3.74 -20.02 -4.92
N TRP A 170 3.37 -20.11 -6.20
CA TRP A 170 3.78 -19.16 -7.22
C TRP A 170 3.41 -17.72 -6.87
N GLU A 171 2.16 -17.49 -6.48
CA GLU A 171 1.65 -16.17 -6.09
C GLU A 171 2.50 -15.55 -4.98
N ARG A 172 2.89 -16.34 -3.97
CA ARG A 172 3.76 -15.88 -2.88
C ARG A 172 5.18 -15.61 -3.34
N VAL A 173 5.80 -16.53 -4.08
CA VAL A 173 7.19 -16.38 -4.54
C VAL A 173 7.34 -15.20 -5.52
N CYS A 174 6.35 -14.93 -6.36
CA CYS A 174 6.42 -13.87 -7.38
C CYS A 174 5.90 -12.49 -6.93
N LEU A 175 4.95 -12.41 -5.99
CA LEU A 175 4.43 -11.10 -5.52
C LEU A 175 5.35 -10.40 -4.50
N ILE A 176 6.44 -11.03 -4.08
CA ILE A 176 7.42 -10.44 -3.17
C ILE A 176 8.30 -9.36 -3.85
N ASP A 177 8.24 -9.23 -5.19
CA ASP A 177 8.99 -8.20 -5.93
C ASP A 177 8.23 -6.87 -6.15
N ILE A 178 7.04 -6.71 -5.55
CA ILE A 178 6.34 -5.41 -5.49
C ILE A 178 6.31 -4.95 -4.04
N GLY A 179 7.25 -4.07 -3.71
CA GLY A 179 7.45 -3.54 -2.37
C GLY A 179 6.15 -3.18 -1.63
N GLU A 180 6.13 -3.55 -0.35
CA GLU A 180 5.14 -3.19 0.68
C GLU A 180 3.66 -3.31 0.25
N GLN A 181 3.03 -4.48 0.51
CA GLN A 181 1.72 -4.54 1.19
C GLN A 181 1.19 -5.97 1.38
N ALA A 182 0.85 -6.26 2.64
CA ALA A 182 -0.18 -7.20 3.13
C ALA A 182 -0.24 -8.61 2.51
N VAL A 183 0.14 -9.59 3.32
CA VAL A 183 -0.25 -11.01 3.17
C VAL A 183 -1.76 -11.13 2.98
N ILE A 184 -2.21 -11.74 1.89
CA ILE A 184 -3.62 -12.00 1.58
C ILE A 184 -3.86 -13.52 1.62
N PRO A 185 -4.82 -14.03 2.41
CA PRO A 185 -5.36 -15.39 2.23
C PRO A 185 -6.58 -15.41 1.28
N ASP A 186 -6.62 -16.51 0.53
CA ASP A 186 -7.62 -17.27 -0.23
C ASP A 186 -8.91 -16.63 -0.79
N GLY A 187 -9.14 -16.96 -2.07
CA GLY A 187 -10.44 -17.28 -2.66
C GLY A 187 -11.52 -16.19 -2.63
N ILE A 188 -11.42 -15.18 -3.50
CA ILE A 188 -12.52 -14.47 -4.20
C ILE A 188 -11.85 -13.39 -5.08
N SER A 189 -12.11 -13.46 -6.40
CA SER A 189 -11.69 -12.55 -7.49
C SER A 189 -10.99 -11.24 -7.05
N LYS A 190 -9.74 -11.04 -7.50
CA LYS A 190 -8.88 -9.86 -7.25
C LYS A 190 -9.64 -8.54 -7.45
N HIS A 191 -10.52 -8.44 -8.44
CA HIS A 191 -11.33 -7.25 -8.70
C HIS A 191 -12.39 -6.99 -7.64
N VAL A 192 -13.07 -8.03 -7.16
CA VAL A 192 -14.09 -7.92 -6.11
C VAL A 192 -13.42 -7.53 -4.79
N LYS A 193 -12.29 -8.16 -4.43
CA LYS A 193 -11.55 -7.82 -3.20
C LYS A 193 -10.97 -6.40 -3.24
N ARG A 194 -10.38 -5.97 -4.37
CA ARG A 194 -9.90 -4.58 -4.59
C ARG A 194 -11.03 -3.56 -4.46
N SER A 195 -12.18 -3.80 -5.09
CA SER A 195 -13.33 -2.88 -4.99
C SER A 195 -13.84 -2.75 -3.55
N ARG A 196 -13.89 -3.85 -2.80
CA ARG A 196 -14.33 -3.86 -1.40
C ARG A 196 -13.33 -3.13 -0.48
N LEU A 197 -12.03 -3.31 -0.68
CA LEU A 197 -10.99 -2.55 0.03
C LEU A 197 -11.05 -1.05 -0.28
N LEU A 198 -11.25 -0.68 -1.55
CA LEU A 198 -11.43 0.72 -1.96
C LEU A 198 -12.69 1.34 -1.34
N LEU A 199 -13.80 0.59 -1.28
CA LEU A 199 -15.03 1.02 -0.61
C LEU A 199 -14.83 1.17 0.90
N ALA A 200 -14.16 0.23 1.55
CA ALA A 200 -13.83 0.28 2.97
C ALA A 200 -12.96 1.51 3.30
N GLY A 201 -11.90 1.74 2.52
CA GLY A 201 -11.03 2.92 2.67
C GLY A 201 -11.75 4.23 2.37
N GLY A 202 -12.58 4.27 1.32
CA GLY A 202 -13.38 5.44 0.95
C GLY A 202 -14.41 5.81 2.02
N LEU A 203 -15.12 4.82 2.58
CA LEU A 203 -16.09 5.03 3.65
C LEU A 203 -15.40 5.44 4.95
N ALA A 204 -14.30 4.78 5.33
CA ALA A 204 -13.50 5.14 6.49
C ALA A 204 -13.01 6.59 6.41
N GLY A 205 -12.50 6.99 5.24
CA GLY A 205 -12.12 8.37 4.96
C GLY A 205 -13.30 9.36 5.06
N ALA A 206 -14.46 9.00 4.53
CA ALA A 206 -15.66 9.85 4.58
C ALA A 206 -16.19 10.04 6.02
N VAL A 207 -16.22 8.97 6.82
CA VAL A 207 -16.65 9.01 8.23
C VAL A 207 -15.66 9.85 9.05
N SER A 208 -14.35 9.60 8.89
CA SER A 208 -13.30 10.37 9.57
C SER A 208 -13.35 11.87 9.24
N ARG A 209 -13.51 12.23 7.95
CA ARG A 209 -13.64 13.62 7.51
C ARG A 209 -14.90 14.28 8.06
N THR A 210 -16.00 13.54 8.16
CA THR A 210 -17.26 14.05 8.72
C THR A 210 -17.14 14.26 10.23
N ALA A 211 -16.58 13.31 10.97
CA ALA A 211 -16.35 13.43 12.42
C ALA A 211 -15.42 14.61 12.76
N THR A 212 -14.44 14.90 11.89
CA THR A 212 -13.49 16.00 12.08
C THR A 212 -13.88 17.31 11.39
N ALA A 213 -15.03 17.35 10.71
CA ALA A 213 -15.52 18.53 10.01
C ALA A 213 -15.68 19.78 10.90
N PRO A 214 -16.15 19.68 12.18
CA PRO A 214 -16.22 20.85 13.06
C PRO A 214 -14.86 21.52 13.32
N LEU A 215 -13.79 20.72 13.45
CA LEU A 215 -12.43 21.23 13.65
C LEU A 215 -11.87 21.84 12.36
N ASP A 216 -12.15 21.23 11.21
CA ASP A 216 -11.81 21.80 9.88
C ASP A 216 -12.46 23.17 9.68
N ARG A 217 -13.76 23.26 10.00
CA ARG A 217 -14.52 24.50 9.92
C ARG A 217 -13.94 25.56 10.83
N LEU A 218 -13.68 25.21 12.08
CA LEU A 218 -13.11 26.11 13.09
C LEU A 218 -11.72 26.62 12.68
N LYS A 219 -10.86 25.74 12.16
CA LYS A 219 -9.55 26.10 11.59
C LYS A 219 -9.71 27.19 10.54
N VAL A 220 -10.52 26.95 9.50
CA VAL A 220 -10.64 27.87 8.35
C VAL A 220 -11.23 29.22 8.77
N VAL A 221 -12.23 29.24 9.67
CA VAL A 221 -12.79 30.49 10.20
C VAL A 221 -11.73 31.29 10.97
N LEU A 222 -10.97 30.64 11.84
CA LEU A 222 -9.90 31.30 12.61
C LEU A 222 -8.77 31.83 11.74
N GLN A 223 -8.42 31.12 10.65
CA GLN A 223 -7.38 31.55 9.71
C GLN A 223 -7.75 32.85 8.97
N VAL A 224 -9.03 33.02 8.64
CA VAL A 224 -9.53 34.16 7.85
C VAL A 224 -9.95 35.35 8.71
N GLN A 225 -10.43 35.10 9.93
CA GLN A 225 -10.74 36.18 10.87
C GLN A 225 -9.46 36.88 11.31
N ARG A 226 -9.38 38.20 11.08
CA ARG A 226 -8.26 39.05 11.51
C ARG A 226 -8.47 39.69 12.89
N ALA A 227 -9.72 39.85 13.32
CA ALA A 227 -10.07 40.36 14.66
C ALA A 227 -9.55 39.43 15.78
N HIS A 228 -9.22 39.95 16.97
CA HIS A 228 -8.67 39.21 18.13
C HIS A 228 -9.65 38.18 18.77
N ALA A 229 -10.37 37.41 17.97
CA ALA A 229 -11.27 36.37 18.43
C ALA A 229 -10.48 35.09 18.73
N GLY A 230 -10.49 34.68 20.00
CA GLY A 230 -10.03 33.35 20.39
C GLY A 230 -10.94 32.24 19.86
N VAL A 231 -10.59 31.01 20.19
CA VAL A 231 -11.32 29.80 19.79
C VAL A 231 -12.77 29.83 20.29
N LEU A 232 -12.99 30.14 21.57
CA LEU A 232 -14.31 30.17 22.20
C LEU A 232 -15.27 31.22 21.58
N PRO A 233 -14.87 32.50 21.38
CA PRO A 233 -15.68 33.46 20.65
C PRO A 233 -16.10 32.98 19.26
N THR A 234 -15.20 32.29 18.56
CA THR A 234 -15.46 31.76 17.20
C THR A 234 -16.47 30.62 17.23
N ILE A 235 -16.35 29.69 18.18
CA ILE A 235 -17.35 28.63 18.40
C ILE A 235 -18.73 29.24 18.69
N LYS A 236 -18.78 30.24 19.58
CA LYS A 236 -20.03 30.94 19.93
C LYS A 236 -20.64 31.66 18.73
N LYS A 237 -19.80 32.23 17.84
CA LYS A 237 -20.23 32.85 16.59
C LYS A 237 -20.85 31.82 15.63
N ILE A 238 -20.15 30.70 15.36
CA ILE A 238 -20.65 29.63 14.47
C ILE A 238 -21.98 29.07 15.01
N TRP A 239 -22.07 28.85 16.33
CA TRP A 239 -23.28 28.36 16.98
C TRP A 239 -24.47 29.33 16.81
N ARG A 240 -24.22 30.64 16.89
CA ARG A 240 -25.27 31.66 16.68
C ARG A 240 -25.73 31.76 15.23
N GLU A 241 -24.87 31.44 14.26
CA GLU A 241 -25.19 31.53 12.83
C GLU A 241 -26.13 30.40 12.36
N ASP A 242 -25.79 29.14 12.63
CA ASP A 242 -26.52 27.96 12.09
C ASP A 242 -26.44 26.73 13.02
N LYS A 243 -26.31 26.98 14.33
CA LYS A 243 -26.24 25.94 15.39
C LYS A 243 -25.25 24.83 15.02
N LEU A 244 -25.66 23.56 15.14
CA LEU A 244 -24.86 22.39 14.80
C LEU A 244 -24.56 22.28 13.30
N ARG A 245 -25.50 22.65 12.42
CA ARG A 245 -25.31 22.54 10.95
C ARG A 245 -24.20 23.47 10.44
N GLY A 246 -24.01 24.61 11.10
CA GLY A 246 -22.93 25.56 10.80
C GLY A 246 -21.53 24.98 10.88
N PHE A 247 -21.30 23.98 11.75
CA PHE A 247 -20.00 23.32 11.91
C PHE A 247 -19.65 22.38 10.76
N PHE A 248 -20.65 21.85 10.04
CA PHE A 248 -20.45 20.90 8.93
C PHE A 248 -20.47 21.58 7.56
N ARG A 249 -20.47 22.90 7.52
CA ARG A 249 -20.52 23.67 6.27
C ARG A 249 -19.26 23.41 5.44
N GLY A 250 -19.47 23.02 4.19
CA GLY A 250 -18.41 22.59 3.28
C GLY A 250 -17.93 21.15 3.45
N ASN A 251 -18.48 20.36 4.38
CA ASN A 251 -18.09 18.96 4.57
C ASN A 251 -18.36 18.10 3.32
N GLY A 252 -19.48 18.34 2.61
CA GLY A 252 -19.80 17.61 1.38
C GLY A 252 -18.68 17.71 0.32
N LEU A 253 -18.13 18.92 0.12
CA LEU A 253 -16.97 19.13 -0.76
C LEU A 253 -15.70 18.49 -0.18
N ASN A 254 -15.54 18.49 1.15
CA ASN A 254 -14.40 17.87 1.82
C ASN A 254 -14.35 16.36 1.60
N VAL A 255 -15.50 15.69 1.55
CA VAL A 255 -15.62 14.24 1.27
C VAL A 255 -15.52 13.97 -0.23
N MET A 256 -16.27 14.71 -1.04
CA MET A 256 -16.31 14.53 -2.51
C MET A 256 -14.93 14.64 -3.16
N LYS A 257 -14.08 15.56 -2.69
CA LYS A 257 -12.77 15.79 -3.30
C LYS A 257 -11.74 14.68 -3.03
N VAL A 258 -11.95 13.83 -2.01
CA VAL A 258 -10.94 12.84 -1.59
C VAL A 258 -10.66 11.82 -2.68
N ALA A 259 -11.71 11.22 -3.27
CA ALA A 259 -11.56 10.21 -4.31
C ALA A 259 -10.81 10.73 -5.56
N PRO A 260 -11.20 11.86 -6.19
CA PRO A 260 -10.49 12.38 -7.35
C PRO A 260 -9.09 12.89 -6.98
N GLU A 261 -8.88 13.45 -5.79
CA GLU A 261 -7.54 13.87 -5.30
C GLU A 261 -6.58 12.69 -5.23
N SER A 262 -7.01 11.57 -4.63
CA SER A 262 -6.23 10.35 -4.53
C SER A 262 -5.98 9.70 -5.90
N ALA A 263 -7.00 9.64 -6.77
CA ALA A 263 -6.87 9.04 -8.10
C ALA A 263 -5.87 9.81 -8.99
N ILE A 264 -5.96 11.15 -9.01
CA ILE A 264 -5.02 11.98 -9.77
C ILE A 264 -3.62 11.89 -9.20
N LYS A 265 -3.47 11.88 -7.87
CA LYS A 265 -2.16 11.73 -7.22
C LYS A 265 -1.52 10.39 -7.57
N PHE A 266 -2.28 9.30 -7.53
CA PHE A 266 -1.78 7.97 -7.87
C PHE A 266 -1.36 7.90 -9.35
N CYS A 267 -2.23 8.33 -10.27
CA CYS A 267 -1.93 8.38 -11.70
C CYS A 267 -0.67 9.23 -11.98
N ALA A 268 -0.58 10.42 -11.37
CA ALA A 268 0.60 11.28 -11.54
C ALA A 268 1.87 10.64 -10.96
N TYR A 269 1.77 9.92 -9.85
CA TYR A 269 2.91 9.20 -9.26
C TYR A 269 3.41 8.10 -10.19
N GLU A 270 2.52 7.26 -10.71
CA GLU A 270 2.87 6.19 -11.66
C GLU A 270 3.48 6.74 -12.95
N MET A 271 3.01 7.88 -13.46
CA MET A 271 3.62 8.52 -14.63
C MET A 271 5.00 9.13 -14.36
N LEU A 272 5.25 9.60 -13.12
CA LEU A 272 6.52 10.23 -12.74
C LEU A 272 7.59 9.23 -12.32
N LYS A 273 7.18 8.06 -11.81
CA LYS A 273 8.05 6.98 -11.36
C LYS A 273 9.09 6.55 -12.42
N PRO A 274 8.72 6.20 -13.67
CA PRO A 274 9.68 5.80 -14.70
C PRO A 274 10.56 6.96 -15.17
N MET A 275 10.04 8.20 -15.16
CA MET A 275 10.81 9.38 -15.56
C MET A 275 11.94 9.73 -14.56
N ILE A 276 11.78 9.36 -13.29
CA ILE A 276 12.71 9.68 -12.21
C ILE A 276 13.63 8.48 -11.90
N GLY A 277 13.15 7.25 -12.08
CA GLY A 277 13.84 6.03 -11.64
C GLY A 277 14.98 5.54 -12.55
N GLY A 278 15.02 5.92 -13.83
CA GLY A 278 15.93 5.29 -14.79
C GLY A 278 15.67 3.78 -14.97
N GLU A 279 16.28 3.16 -15.99
CA GLU A 279 16.22 1.71 -16.20
C GLU A 279 17.01 1.00 -15.08
N GLY A 280 16.35 0.68 -13.96
CA GLY A 280 17.01 0.04 -12.81
C GLY A 280 16.14 -0.29 -11.59
N GLY A 281 14.84 0.00 -11.60
CA GLY A 281 13.87 -0.52 -10.62
C GLY A 281 13.92 0.08 -9.20
N ASP A 282 15.09 0.43 -8.67
CA ASP A 282 15.21 0.95 -7.30
C ASP A 282 15.41 2.47 -7.25
N ILE A 283 14.34 3.14 -6.83
CA ILE A 283 14.28 4.60 -6.73
C ILE A 283 14.68 4.98 -5.30
N GLY A 284 15.82 5.66 -5.11
CA GLY A 284 16.23 6.11 -3.77
C GLY A 284 15.16 6.95 -3.05
N THR A 285 15.21 6.99 -1.71
CA THR A 285 14.21 7.68 -0.86
C THR A 285 13.94 9.14 -1.27
N SER A 286 14.98 9.86 -1.69
CA SER A 286 14.88 11.24 -2.19
C SER A 286 14.11 11.34 -3.51
N ALA A 287 14.32 10.40 -4.43
CA ALA A 287 13.64 10.35 -5.71
C ALA A 287 12.17 9.93 -5.57
N ARG A 288 11.85 8.99 -4.66
CA ARG A 288 10.45 8.67 -4.28
C ARG A 288 9.74 9.87 -3.67
N LEU A 289 10.44 10.65 -2.82
CA LEU A 289 9.91 11.87 -2.22
C LEU A 289 9.63 12.95 -3.26
N LEU A 290 10.54 13.15 -4.23
CA LEU A 290 10.35 14.09 -5.34
C LEU A 290 9.18 13.68 -6.22
N ALA A 291 9.09 12.40 -6.61
CA ALA A 291 7.98 11.85 -7.38
C ALA A 291 6.64 12.05 -6.64
N GLY A 292 6.59 11.71 -5.35
CA GLY A 292 5.42 11.90 -4.50
C GLY A 292 5.02 13.37 -4.32
N GLY A 293 6.00 14.26 -4.19
CA GLY A 293 5.80 15.71 -4.07
C GLY A 293 5.26 16.32 -5.37
N MET A 294 5.83 15.96 -6.52
CA MET A 294 5.36 16.39 -7.84
C MET A 294 3.97 15.85 -8.15
N ALA A 295 3.71 14.57 -7.88
CA ALA A 295 2.38 13.98 -8.02
C ALA A 295 1.35 14.69 -7.13
N GLY A 296 1.74 15.04 -5.89
CA GLY A 296 0.94 15.85 -4.98
C GLY A 296 0.66 17.26 -5.53
N ALA A 297 1.65 17.91 -6.16
CA ALA A 297 1.48 19.22 -6.79
C ALA A 297 0.52 19.18 -8.00
N VAL A 298 0.60 18.12 -8.83
CA VAL A 298 -0.31 17.89 -9.96
C VAL A 298 -1.74 17.69 -9.44
N ALA A 299 -1.93 16.78 -8.47
CA ALA A 299 -3.24 16.55 -7.86
C ALA A 299 -3.81 17.81 -7.20
N GLN A 300 -2.99 18.55 -6.45
CA GLN A 300 -3.40 19.79 -5.81
C GLN A 300 -3.80 20.86 -6.82
N THR A 301 -3.14 20.94 -7.99
CA THR A 301 -3.50 21.87 -9.06
C THR A 301 -4.83 21.49 -9.70
N ALA A 302 -5.05 20.21 -9.99
CA ALA A 302 -6.31 19.73 -10.58
C ALA A 302 -7.52 19.91 -9.64
N ILE A 303 -7.36 19.64 -8.34
CA ILE A 303 -8.42 19.74 -7.34
C ILE A 303 -8.62 21.17 -6.81
N TYR A 304 -7.69 22.09 -7.13
CA TYR A 304 -7.67 23.44 -6.56
C TYR A 304 -9.00 24.22 -6.67
N PRO A 305 -9.75 24.16 -7.79
CA PRO A 305 -11.06 24.81 -7.89
C PRO A 305 -12.05 24.36 -6.81
N MET A 306 -12.07 23.07 -6.45
CA MET A 306 -12.92 22.53 -5.38
C MET A 306 -12.47 23.04 -4.01
N ASP A 307 -11.16 23.13 -3.77
CA ASP A 307 -10.60 23.67 -2.54
C ASP A 307 -10.98 25.15 -2.34
N LEU A 308 -10.93 25.97 -3.39
CA LEU A 308 -11.36 27.36 -3.30
C LEU A 308 -12.84 27.46 -2.95
N VAL A 309 -13.71 26.75 -3.68
CA VAL A 309 -15.15 26.80 -3.46
C VAL A 309 -15.49 26.30 -2.06
N LYS A 310 -14.79 25.27 -1.56
CA LYS A 310 -14.91 24.80 -0.17
C LYS A 310 -14.53 25.90 0.82
N THR A 311 -13.36 26.53 0.66
CA THR A 311 -12.88 27.58 1.56
C THR A 311 -13.86 28.75 1.60
N ARG A 312 -14.40 29.18 0.45
CA ARG A 312 -15.41 30.26 0.39
C ARG A 312 -16.74 29.85 0.98
N LEU A 313 -17.23 28.65 0.67
CA LEU A 313 -18.46 28.15 1.27
C LEU A 313 -18.34 28.09 2.80
N GLN A 314 -17.16 27.74 3.29
CA GLN A 314 -16.82 27.87 4.69
C GLN A 314 -16.84 29.35 5.09
N THR A 315 -16.02 30.23 4.56
CA THR A 315 -15.84 31.58 5.12
C THR A 315 -17.02 32.55 4.92
N CYS A 316 -17.95 32.28 3.99
CA CYS A 316 -19.11 33.12 3.75
C CYS A 316 -19.99 33.28 5.00
N VAL A 317 -20.24 34.53 5.37
CA VAL A 317 -21.24 34.91 6.40
C VAL A 317 -22.63 34.64 5.83
N SER A 318 -23.49 33.96 6.60
CA SER A 318 -24.88 33.74 6.18
C SER A 318 -25.66 35.06 6.22
N GLU A 319 -26.09 35.56 5.06
CA GLU A 319 -27.19 36.53 4.99
C GLU A 319 -28.50 35.79 5.30
N GLY A 320 -29.21 36.19 6.37
CA GLY A 320 -30.50 35.61 6.75
C GLY A 320 -30.45 34.16 7.27
N GLY A 321 -29.30 33.70 7.79
CA GLY A 321 -29.17 32.38 8.42
C GLY A 321 -29.10 31.19 7.47
N LYS A 322 -29.03 31.40 6.14
CA LYS A 322 -28.89 30.30 5.16
C LYS A 322 -27.58 30.43 4.40
N ALA A 323 -26.86 29.30 4.28
CA ALA A 323 -25.69 29.21 3.41
C ALA A 323 -26.08 29.42 1.94
N PRO A 324 -25.23 30.08 1.12
CA PRO A 324 -25.46 30.16 -0.32
C PRO A 324 -25.40 28.76 -0.92
N LYS A 325 -26.29 28.50 -1.89
CA LYS A 325 -26.26 27.26 -2.66
C LYS A 325 -24.91 27.16 -3.38
N LEU A 326 -24.30 25.97 -3.36
CA LEU A 326 -22.99 25.69 -3.98
C LEU A 326 -22.91 26.22 -5.42
N TRP A 327 -23.91 25.91 -6.24
CA TRP A 327 -24.00 26.35 -7.62
C TRP A 327 -23.99 27.89 -7.76
N LYS A 328 -24.74 28.60 -6.90
CA LYS A 328 -24.79 30.06 -6.92
C LYS A 328 -23.43 30.65 -6.59
N LEU A 329 -22.76 30.12 -5.55
CA LEU A 329 -21.41 30.54 -5.17
C LEU A 329 -20.41 30.31 -6.32
N THR A 330 -20.39 29.12 -6.92
CA THR A 330 -19.49 28.81 -8.04
C THR A 330 -19.75 29.71 -9.25
N LYS A 331 -21.02 29.95 -9.60
CA LYS A 331 -21.41 30.85 -10.68
C LYS A 331 -20.99 32.29 -10.39
N ASP A 332 -21.19 32.77 -9.16
CA ASP A 332 -20.80 34.12 -8.75
C ASP A 332 -19.29 34.32 -8.85
N ILE A 333 -18.48 33.33 -8.45
CA ILE A 333 -17.01 33.35 -8.61
C ILE A 333 -16.66 33.44 -10.10
N TRP A 334 -17.24 32.58 -10.92
CA TRP A 334 -16.96 32.53 -12.36
C TRP A 334 -17.30 33.84 -13.08
N VAL A 335 -18.46 34.42 -12.79
CA VAL A 335 -18.96 35.61 -13.48
C VAL A 335 -18.33 36.91 -12.96
N ARG A 336 -18.12 37.03 -11.65
CA ARG A 336 -17.64 38.30 -11.04
C ARG A 336 -16.12 38.41 -10.97
N GLU A 337 -15.43 37.30 -10.76
CA GLU A 337 -13.97 37.29 -10.55
C GLU A 337 -13.21 36.58 -11.67
N GLY A 338 -13.92 35.81 -12.50
CA GLY A 338 -13.36 35.11 -13.64
C GLY A 338 -12.72 33.75 -13.29
N PRO A 339 -12.29 33.00 -14.32
CA PRO A 339 -11.76 31.64 -14.15
C PRO A 339 -10.45 31.59 -13.35
N ARG A 340 -9.62 32.65 -13.40
CA ARG A 340 -8.36 32.70 -12.66
C ARG A 340 -8.56 32.74 -11.14
N ALA A 341 -9.70 33.24 -10.68
CA ALA A 341 -10.04 33.29 -9.26
C ALA A 341 -10.00 31.89 -8.63
N PHE A 342 -10.41 30.84 -9.38
CA PHE A 342 -10.39 29.44 -8.93
C PHE A 342 -9.03 28.96 -8.45
N TYR A 343 -7.93 29.55 -8.93
CA TYR A 343 -6.55 29.16 -8.60
C TYR A 343 -5.86 30.11 -7.61
N LYS A 344 -6.62 31.01 -6.98
CA LYS A 344 -6.08 31.99 -6.04
C LYS A 344 -5.51 31.31 -4.80
N GLY A 345 -4.23 31.54 -4.55
CA GLY A 345 -3.49 30.90 -3.46
C GLY A 345 -2.83 29.57 -3.84
N LEU A 346 -2.82 29.17 -5.12
CA LEU A 346 -2.14 27.95 -5.57
C LEU A 346 -0.64 28.04 -5.28
N PHE A 347 0.00 29.17 -5.58
CA PHE A 347 1.43 29.36 -5.35
C PHE A 347 1.89 29.13 -3.89
N PRO A 348 1.28 29.75 -2.85
CA PRO A 348 1.63 29.43 -1.45
C PRO A 348 1.33 27.97 -1.09
N SER A 349 0.34 27.34 -1.73
CA SER A 349 0.07 25.91 -1.55
C SER A 349 1.21 25.05 -2.06
N LEU A 350 1.68 25.30 -3.28
CA LEU A 350 2.71 24.48 -3.95
C LEU A 350 4.06 24.60 -3.25
N ILE A 351 4.47 25.82 -2.89
CA ILE A 351 5.73 26.04 -2.16
C ILE A 351 5.72 25.32 -0.81
N GLY A 352 4.56 25.16 -0.17
CA GLY A 352 4.44 24.46 1.11
C GLY A 352 4.62 22.95 1.04
N ILE A 353 4.46 22.32 -0.14
CA ILE A 353 4.48 20.85 -0.28
C ILE A 353 5.87 20.27 0.02
N ILE A 354 6.90 20.81 -0.63
CA ILE A 354 8.28 20.27 -0.53
C ILE A 354 8.85 20.45 0.89
N PRO A 355 8.80 21.63 1.53
CA PRO A 355 9.28 21.80 2.89
C PRO A 355 8.51 20.96 3.90
N TYR A 356 7.19 20.80 3.71
CA TYR A 356 6.39 19.93 4.57
C TYR A 356 6.89 18.49 4.51
N ALA A 357 7.03 17.93 3.30
CA ALA A 357 7.46 16.56 3.09
C ALA A 357 8.89 16.32 3.60
N GLY A 358 9.80 17.27 3.36
CA GLY A 358 11.18 17.17 3.86
C GLY A 358 11.29 17.23 5.38
N ILE A 359 10.56 18.13 6.04
CA ILE A 359 10.57 18.25 7.50
C ILE A 359 9.88 17.05 8.15
N ASP A 360 8.75 16.59 7.59
CA ASP A 360 8.03 15.42 8.08
C ASP A 360 8.92 14.18 8.01
N LEU A 361 9.57 13.91 6.87
CA LEU A 361 10.48 12.78 6.72
C LEU A 361 11.68 12.87 7.68
N ALA A 362 12.35 14.02 7.73
CA ALA A 362 13.50 14.20 8.60
C ALA A 362 13.14 14.04 10.09
N ALA A 363 12.00 14.60 10.50
CA ALA A 363 11.50 14.45 11.87
C ALA A 363 11.07 13.00 12.16
N TYR A 364 10.44 12.32 11.21
CA TYR A 364 10.04 10.92 11.34
C TYR A 364 11.25 10.01 11.55
N GLU A 365 12.26 10.10 10.69
CA GLU A 365 13.49 9.30 10.81
C GLU A 365 14.21 9.59 12.12
N THR A 366 14.35 10.87 12.50
CA THR A 366 14.96 11.25 13.78
C THR A 366 14.20 10.66 14.97
N LEU A 367 12.87 10.74 14.96
CA LEU A 367 12.04 10.18 16.04
C LEU A 367 12.10 8.65 16.07
N LYS A 368 12.19 8.01 14.90
CA LYS A 368 12.34 6.56 14.76
C LYS A 368 13.69 6.10 15.31
N ASP A 369 14.78 6.78 14.98
CA ASP A 369 16.12 6.47 15.49
C ASP A 369 16.23 6.68 17.00
N LEU A 370 15.63 7.75 17.53
CA LEU A 370 15.53 7.98 18.97
C LEU A 370 14.72 6.87 19.66
N SER A 371 13.63 6.40 19.04
CA SER A 371 12.82 5.30 19.61
C SER A 371 13.60 3.99 19.67
N ARG A 372 14.41 3.67 18.65
CA ARG A 372 15.29 2.49 18.63
C ARG A 372 16.34 2.57 19.74
N THR A 373 16.97 3.72 19.88
CA THR A 373 18.07 3.95 20.83
C THR A 373 17.62 3.96 22.28
N TYR A 374 16.49 4.60 22.60
CA TYR A 374 16.08 4.85 23.99
C TYR A 374 14.93 3.97 24.49
N ILE A 375 14.11 3.37 23.62
CA ILE A 375 12.90 2.64 24.00
C ILE A 375 13.03 1.13 23.76
N LEU A 376 13.71 0.70 22.68
CA LEU A 376 13.55 -0.66 22.14
C LEU A 376 14.80 -1.56 22.11
N GLN A 377 15.96 -1.14 22.61
CA GLN A 377 17.20 -1.96 22.61
C GLN A 377 17.39 -2.74 21.29
N ASP A 378 17.42 -2.04 20.16
CA ASP A 378 17.59 -2.60 18.79
C ASP A 378 16.46 -3.50 18.24
N THR A 379 15.26 -3.47 18.83
CA THR A 379 14.08 -4.11 18.24
C THR A 379 13.32 -3.15 17.31
N GLU A 380 12.64 -3.67 16.28
CA GLU A 380 11.81 -2.84 15.39
C GLU A 380 10.67 -2.14 16.15
N PRO A 381 10.41 -0.84 15.88
CA PRO A 381 9.35 -0.12 16.55
C PRO A 381 7.98 -0.68 16.20
N GLY A 382 7.22 -1.07 17.22
CA GLY A 382 5.87 -1.56 17.06
C GLY A 382 4.92 -0.53 16.44
N PRO A 383 3.75 -0.95 15.92
CA PRO A 383 2.84 -0.09 15.14
C PRO A 383 2.42 1.20 15.85
N LEU A 384 2.25 1.16 17.19
CA LEU A 384 1.90 2.33 17.99
C LEU A 384 3.02 3.37 18.07
N ILE A 385 4.29 2.92 18.10
CA ILE A 385 5.45 3.82 18.14
C ILE A 385 5.60 4.48 16.78
N GLN A 386 5.53 3.70 15.69
CA GLN A 386 5.58 4.24 14.33
C GLN A 386 4.46 5.27 14.07
N LEU A 387 3.24 4.98 14.54
CA LEU A 387 2.10 5.89 14.45
C LEU A 387 2.32 7.18 15.27
N SER A 388 2.88 7.08 16.47
CA SER A 388 3.15 8.27 17.30
C SER A 388 4.30 9.12 16.74
N CYS A 389 5.36 8.50 16.20
CA CYS A 389 6.42 9.16 15.45
C CYS A 389 5.84 9.91 14.24
N GLY A 390 5.02 9.24 13.41
CA GLY A 390 4.38 9.85 12.23
C GLY A 390 3.41 10.98 12.56
N MET A 391 2.65 10.88 13.66
CA MET A 391 1.78 11.97 14.11
C MET A 391 2.58 13.18 14.59
N THR A 392 3.69 12.95 15.29
CA THR A 392 4.53 14.01 15.84
C THR A 392 5.33 14.70 14.73
N SER A 393 5.92 13.92 13.81
CA SER A 393 6.63 14.45 12.64
C SER A 393 5.68 15.27 11.75
N GLY A 394 4.48 14.74 11.49
CA GLY A 394 3.48 15.43 10.68
C GLY A 394 2.98 16.73 11.34
N ALA A 395 2.84 16.75 12.66
CA ALA A 395 2.49 17.96 13.42
C ALA A 395 3.59 19.02 13.37
N LEU A 396 4.86 18.62 13.48
CA LEU A 396 6.01 19.51 13.34
C LEU A 396 6.10 20.09 11.93
N GLY A 397 6.07 19.23 10.91
CA GLY A 397 6.06 19.64 9.51
C GLY A 397 4.92 20.62 9.21
N ALA A 398 3.70 20.30 9.66
CA ALA A 398 2.53 21.15 9.48
C ALA A 398 2.67 22.51 10.17
N SER A 399 3.33 22.56 11.34
CA SER A 399 3.59 23.78 12.10
C SER A 399 4.61 24.68 11.39
N CYS A 400 5.68 24.11 10.84
CA CYS A 400 6.70 24.86 10.12
C CYS A 400 6.16 25.54 8.85
N VAL A 401 5.34 24.83 8.06
CA VAL A 401 4.74 25.39 6.83
C VAL A 401 3.44 26.17 7.09
N TYR A 402 2.99 26.24 8.33
CA TYR A 402 1.70 26.81 8.70
C TYR A 402 1.51 28.28 8.27
N PRO A 403 2.54 29.17 8.28
CA PRO A 403 2.41 30.52 7.75
C PRO A 403 1.95 30.57 6.28
N LEU A 404 2.46 29.66 5.43
CA LEU A 404 2.02 29.54 4.04
C LEU A 404 0.57 29.05 3.94
N GLN A 405 0.15 28.15 4.83
CA GLN A 405 -1.25 27.70 4.89
C GLN A 405 -2.18 28.85 5.25
N VAL A 406 -1.83 29.71 6.20
CA VAL A 406 -2.66 30.87 6.57
C VAL A 406 -2.76 31.86 5.41
N VAL A 407 -1.63 32.18 4.76
CA VAL A 407 -1.63 33.07 3.59
C VAL A 407 -2.48 32.47 2.45
N ARG A 408 -2.35 31.17 2.17
CA ARG A 408 -3.20 30.43 1.21
C ARG A 408 -4.68 30.62 1.54
N THR A 409 -5.11 30.28 2.76
CA THR A 409 -6.53 30.33 3.14
C THR A 409 -7.10 31.75 3.09
N ARG A 410 -6.32 32.76 3.49
CA ARG A 410 -6.72 34.17 3.41
C ARG A 410 -6.89 34.63 1.97
N MET A 411 -5.95 34.28 1.10
CA MET A 411 -6.06 34.56 -0.34
C MET A 411 -7.30 33.88 -0.94
N GLN A 412 -7.56 32.62 -0.60
CA GLN A 412 -8.73 31.88 -1.08
C GLN A 412 -10.07 32.50 -0.64
N ALA A 413 -10.12 33.02 0.58
CA ALA A 413 -11.32 33.61 1.16
C ALA A 413 -11.59 35.05 0.69
N ASP A 414 -10.54 35.79 0.31
CA ASP A 414 -10.65 37.16 -0.19
C ASP A 414 -11.07 37.17 -1.67
N SER A 415 -12.10 37.95 -2.02
CA SER A 415 -12.58 38.15 -3.39
C SER A 415 -11.74 39.16 -4.19
N SER A 416 -10.87 39.92 -3.53
CA SER A 416 -10.02 40.93 -4.17
C SER A 416 -8.79 40.31 -4.83
N GLU A 417 -8.20 40.88 -5.88
CA GLU A 417 -6.92 40.38 -6.44
C GLU A 417 -5.72 40.79 -5.57
N THR A 418 -5.52 40.07 -4.47
CA THR A 418 -4.37 40.25 -3.55
C THR A 418 -3.25 39.28 -3.87
N THR A 419 -2.03 39.79 -4.04
CA THR A 419 -0.83 38.97 -4.21
C THR A 419 -0.39 38.35 -2.87
N MET A 420 0.36 37.23 -2.92
CA MET A 420 0.91 36.58 -1.73
C MET A 420 1.72 37.55 -0.86
N ARG A 421 2.57 38.39 -1.48
CA ARG A 421 3.38 39.38 -0.78
C ARG A 421 2.53 40.42 -0.05
N GLN A 422 1.48 40.92 -0.71
CA GLN A 422 0.55 41.87 -0.09
C GLN A 422 -0.18 41.24 1.09
N GLU A 423 -0.69 40.00 0.95
CA GLU A 423 -1.41 39.33 2.03
C GLU A 423 -0.49 38.98 3.21
N PHE A 424 0.74 38.56 2.94
CA PHE A 424 1.77 38.33 3.95
C PHE A 424 2.08 39.62 4.72
N MET A 425 2.36 40.72 4.02
CA MET A 425 2.66 42.01 4.65
C MET A 425 1.47 42.57 5.43
N LYS A 426 0.24 42.40 4.91
CA LYS A 426 -0.99 42.80 5.59
C LYS A 426 -1.21 42.01 6.88
N THR A 427 -0.90 40.72 6.87
CA THR A 427 -0.93 39.86 8.07
C THR A 427 0.13 40.28 9.08
N MET A 428 1.38 40.48 8.63
CA MET A 428 2.48 40.86 9.50
C MET A 428 2.27 42.22 10.16
N ARG A 429 1.80 43.22 9.41
CA ARG A 429 1.54 44.57 9.96
C ARG A 429 0.31 44.63 10.86
N GLY A 430 -0.73 43.85 10.57
CA GLY A 430 -2.00 43.91 11.30
C GLY A 430 -2.06 43.00 12.55
N GLU A 431 -1.42 41.84 12.52
CA GLU A 431 -1.57 40.79 13.54
C GLU A 431 -0.23 40.28 14.10
N GLY A 432 0.90 40.73 13.52
CA GLY A 432 2.24 40.24 13.86
C GLY A 432 2.42 38.75 13.56
N LEU A 433 3.46 38.15 14.16
CA LEU A 433 3.81 36.75 13.96
C LEU A 433 2.71 35.77 14.40
N ARG A 434 1.94 36.13 15.44
CA ARG A 434 0.84 35.29 15.94
C ARG A 434 -0.30 35.13 14.92
N GLY A 435 -0.47 36.08 14.01
CA GLY A 435 -1.46 35.99 12.92
C GLY A 435 -1.26 34.78 12.02
N PHE A 436 0.01 34.40 11.76
CA PHE A 436 0.37 33.28 10.90
C PHE A 436 0.09 31.90 11.51
N TYR A 437 -0.21 31.82 12.82
CA TYR A 437 -0.48 30.56 13.52
C TYR A 437 -1.94 30.40 13.96
N ARG A 438 -2.83 31.27 13.46
CA ARG A 438 -4.26 31.18 13.76
C ARG A 438 -4.87 29.90 13.21
N GLY A 439 -5.63 29.21 14.06
CA GLY A 439 -6.23 27.92 13.72
C GLY A 439 -5.27 26.73 13.81
N LEU A 440 -4.01 26.90 14.26
CA LEU A 440 -3.08 25.78 14.43
C LEU A 440 -3.63 24.76 15.43
N LEU A 441 -4.17 25.22 16.56
CA LEU A 441 -4.75 24.34 17.59
C LEU A 441 -5.82 23.38 17.03
N PRO A 442 -6.91 23.84 16.38
CA PRO A 442 -7.89 22.91 15.81
C PRO A 442 -7.31 22.05 14.67
N ASN A 443 -6.27 22.53 13.96
CA ASN A 443 -5.57 21.71 12.98
C ASN A 443 -4.84 20.53 13.64
N LEU A 444 -4.12 20.76 14.74
CA LEU A 444 -3.39 19.72 15.47
C LEU A 444 -4.34 18.77 16.21
N LEU A 445 -5.37 19.31 16.88
CA LEU A 445 -6.39 18.51 17.57
C LEU A 445 -7.15 17.57 16.64
N LYS A 446 -7.22 17.89 15.34
CA LYS A 446 -7.89 17.05 14.35
C LYS A 446 -7.07 15.81 13.98
N VAL A 447 -5.73 15.86 14.04
CA VAL A 447 -4.86 14.82 13.47
C VAL A 447 -5.12 13.46 14.11
N VAL A 448 -5.11 13.40 15.44
CA VAL A 448 -5.27 12.14 16.19
C VAL A 448 -6.67 11.53 15.96
N PRO A 449 -7.79 12.25 16.19
CA PRO A 449 -9.12 11.71 15.92
C PRO A 449 -9.32 11.28 14.46
N ALA A 450 -8.77 12.04 13.49
CA ALA A 450 -8.89 11.67 12.08
C ALA A 450 -8.25 10.32 11.79
N ALA A 451 -7.01 10.10 12.25
CA ALA A 451 -6.30 8.85 12.04
C ALA A 451 -6.97 7.68 12.78
N SER A 452 -7.32 7.87 14.06
CA SER A 452 -7.96 6.82 14.87
C SER A 452 -9.31 6.40 14.30
N ILE A 453 -10.16 7.34 13.88
CA ILE A 453 -11.47 7.02 13.30
C ILE A 453 -11.31 6.31 11.96
N THR A 454 -10.39 6.77 11.10
CA THR A 454 -10.12 6.08 9.84
C THR A 454 -9.70 4.63 10.09
N TYR A 455 -8.77 4.39 11.02
CA TYR A 455 -8.31 3.04 11.35
C TYR A 455 -9.44 2.16 11.88
N ILE A 456 -10.17 2.62 12.90
CA ILE A 456 -11.27 1.86 13.52
C ILE A 456 -12.36 1.53 12.49
N VAL A 457 -12.75 2.50 11.66
CA VAL A 457 -13.79 2.28 10.65
C VAL A 457 -13.28 1.37 9.54
N TYR A 458 -12.02 1.50 9.14
CA TYR A 458 -11.41 0.63 8.14
C TYR A 458 -11.37 -0.82 8.61
N GLU A 459 -10.88 -1.09 9.83
CA GLU A 459 -10.84 -2.42 10.45
C GLU A 459 -12.26 -3.00 10.60
N ALA A 460 -13.22 -2.20 11.09
CA ALA A 460 -14.60 -2.65 11.20
C ALA A 460 -15.22 -3.01 9.85
N MET A 461 -14.90 -2.25 8.79
CA MET A 461 -15.36 -2.52 7.43
C MET A 461 -14.71 -3.77 6.85
N LYS A 462 -13.40 -3.98 7.07
CA LYS A 462 -12.72 -5.20 6.63
C LYS A 462 -13.34 -6.45 7.27
N LYS A 463 -13.55 -6.41 8.58
CA LYS A 463 -14.21 -7.50 9.32
C LYS A 463 -15.62 -7.80 8.84
N ASN A 464 -16.43 -6.75 8.61
CA ASN A 464 -17.81 -6.91 8.14
C ASN A 464 -17.90 -7.40 6.68
N MET A 465 -16.87 -7.16 5.87
CA MET A 465 -16.83 -7.55 4.46
C MET A 465 -16.08 -8.87 4.24
N ALA A 466 -15.73 -9.60 5.32
CA ALA A 466 -14.92 -10.82 5.30
C ALA A 466 -13.60 -10.64 4.50
N LEU A 467 -12.93 -9.50 4.70
CA LEU A 467 -11.64 -9.15 4.08
C LEU A 467 -10.45 -9.42 5.03
N ASP A 468 -10.69 -10.12 6.13
CA ASP A 468 -9.71 -10.43 7.18
C ASP A 468 -9.02 -11.77 6.94
#